data_AF-A0A4Y2SVP3-F1
#
_entry.id   AF-A0A4Y2SVP3-F1
#
_cell.length_a   1.000
_cell.length_b   1.000
_cell.length_c   1.000
_cell.angle_alpha   90.00
_cell.angle_beta   90.00
_cell.angle_gamma   90.00
#
_symmetry.space_group_name_H-M   'P 1'
#
loop_
_entity.id
_entity.type
_entity.pdbx_description
1 polymer ?
#
loop_
_entity_poly.entity_id
_entity_poly.type
_entity_poly.pdbx_seq_one_letter_code
_entity_poly.pdbx_strand_id
1 'polypeptide(L)'
;MPKRKRGITGDAASRREAIIKRERRVAETEEERRRRLSTMAQRGLDRREEETEEPSNSRLSDMALRGQERRAEETDEQRRNSPTVEKWTISV
;
A
#
# COMPACT_ATOMS: atom_id res chain seq x y z
N MET A 1 19.98 -22.59 -16.24
CA MET A 1 19.93 -21.45 -15.28
C MET A 1 19.57 -21.98 -13.89
N PRO A 2 20.42 -21.83 -12.86
CA PRO A 2 20.11 -22.28 -11.51
C PRO A 2 19.05 -21.37 -10.86
N LYS A 3 17.90 -21.93 -10.46
CA LYS A 3 16.83 -21.18 -9.79
C LYS A 3 17.29 -20.86 -8.36
N ARG A 4 17.56 -19.58 -8.08
CA ARG A 4 17.88 -19.09 -6.72
C ARG A 4 16.68 -19.34 -5.81
N LYS A 5 16.79 -20.31 -4.90
CA LYS A 5 15.85 -20.49 -3.80
C LYS A 5 15.96 -19.25 -2.91
N ARG A 6 14.93 -18.39 -2.92
CA ARG A 6 14.82 -17.25 -1.99
C ARG A 6 14.71 -17.86 -0.60
N GLY A 7 15.79 -17.81 0.18
CA GLY A 7 15.85 -18.45 1.50
C GLY A 7 14.76 -17.89 2.41
N ILE A 8 13.98 -18.79 3.02
CA ILE A 8 12.97 -18.48 4.04
C ILE A 8 13.67 -18.29 5.40
N THR A 9 14.91 -17.79 5.40
CA THR A 9 15.67 -17.50 6.60
C THR A 9 15.33 -16.08 7.03
N GLY A 10 14.05 -15.87 7.38
CA GLY A 10 13.66 -14.68 8.12
C GLY A 10 14.36 -14.75 9.47
N ASP A 11 15.28 -13.83 9.70
CA ASP A 11 16.00 -13.70 10.95
C ASP A 11 15.03 -13.75 12.16
N ALA A 12 15.39 -14.52 13.18
CA ALA A 12 14.51 -14.78 14.31
C ALA A 12 14.17 -13.49 15.09
N ALA A 13 15.09 -12.52 15.12
CA ALA A 13 14.84 -11.22 15.72
C ALA A 13 13.87 -10.40 14.86
N SER A 14 14.06 -10.37 13.54
CA SER A 14 13.15 -9.70 12.59
C SER A 14 11.71 -10.22 12.69
N ARG A 15 11.54 -11.54 12.88
CA ARG A 15 10.23 -12.15 13.11
C ARG A 15 9.62 -11.72 14.45
N ARG A 16 10.40 -11.71 15.53
CA ARG A 16 9.96 -11.24 16.85
C ARG A 16 9.57 -9.76 16.82
N GLU A 17 10.36 -8.91 16.17
CA GLU A 17 10.04 -7.49 16.01
C GLU A 17 8.76 -7.25 15.20
N ALA A 18 8.52 -8.04 14.16
CA ALA A 18 7.29 -7.96 13.38
C ALA A 18 6.05 -8.31 14.21
N ILE A 19 6.16 -9.30 15.09
CA ILE A 19 5.09 -9.71 16.02
C ILE A 19 4.81 -8.58 17.02
N ILE A 20 5.84 -8.06 17.70
CA ILE A 20 5.70 -6.96 18.68
C ILE A 20 5.08 -5.71 18.01
N LYS A 21 5.55 -5.36 16.81
CA LYS A 21 5.02 -4.22 16.04
C LYS A 21 3.55 -4.42 15.67
N ARG A 22 3.12 -5.66 15.41
CA ARG A 22 1.73 -6.01 15.11
C ARG A 22 0.87 -5.97 16.36
N GLU A 23 1.32 -6.56 17.46
CA GLU A 23 0.59 -6.54 18.74
C GLU A 23 0.34 -5.12 19.21
N ARG A 24 1.34 -4.23 19.11
CA ARG A 24 1.17 -2.80 19.41
C ARG A 24 0.11 -2.12 18.54
N ARG A 25 -0.04 -2.53 17.27
CA ARG A 25 -1.07 -1.98 16.36
C ARG A 25 -2.46 -2.54 16.64
N VAL A 26 -2.55 -3.75 17.18
CA VAL A 26 -3.82 -4.43 17.49
C VAL A 26 -4.39 -3.95 18.83
N ALA A 27 -3.53 -3.71 19.82
CA ALA A 27 -3.93 -3.19 21.12
C ALA A 27 -4.12 -1.66 21.15
N GLU A 28 -3.83 -0.97 20.05
CA GLU A 28 -3.93 0.49 19.93
C GLU A 28 -5.38 0.95 20.00
N THR A 29 -5.66 2.02 20.76
CA THR A 29 -6.99 2.65 20.75
C THR A 29 -7.22 3.40 19.43
N GLU A 30 -8.48 3.64 19.05
CA GLU A 30 -8.79 4.37 17.82
C GLU A 30 -8.22 5.80 17.81
N GLU A 31 -8.12 6.45 18.97
CA GLU A 31 -7.50 7.78 19.09
C GLU A 31 -5.98 7.75 18.85
N GLU A 32 -5.27 6.80 19.45
CA GLU A 32 -3.83 6.61 19.22
C GLU A 32 -3.55 6.24 17.76
N ARG A 33 -4.40 5.37 17.18
CA ARG A 33 -4.33 5.00 15.77
C ARG A 33 -4.49 6.21 14.87
N ARG A 34 -5.48 7.07 15.15
CA ARG A 34 -5.70 8.33 14.41
C ARG A 34 -4.52 9.28 14.53
N ARG A 35 -3.98 9.49 15.74
CA ARG A 35 -2.79 10.33 15.94
C ARG A 35 -1.59 9.79 15.15
N ARG A 36 -1.31 8.49 15.24
CA ARG A 36 -0.20 7.87 14.49
C ARG A 36 -0.37 8.01 12.98
N LEU A 37 -1.57 7.75 12.45
CA LEU A 37 -1.86 7.90 11.03
C LEU A 37 -1.69 9.35 10.57
N SER A 38 -2.15 10.32 11.38
CA SER A 38 -1.96 11.74 11.12
C SER A 38 -0.47 12.11 11.02
N THR A 39 0.35 11.68 11.98
CA THR A 39 1.81 11.92 11.93
C THR A 39 2.48 11.28 10.72
N MET A 40 2.05 10.08 10.31
CA MET A 40 2.58 9.42 9.11
C MET A 40 2.14 10.11 7.82
N ALA A 41 0.92 10.66 7.78
CA ALA A 41 0.42 11.43 6.66
C ALA A 41 1.22 12.73 6.50
N GLN A 42 1.44 13.48 7.60
CA GLN A 42 2.26 14.69 7.58
C GLN A 42 3.67 14.40 7.08
N ARG A 43 4.35 13.39 7.65
CA ARG A 43 5.69 12.98 7.20
C ARG A 43 5.71 12.53 5.73
N GLY A 44 4.59 12.02 5.21
CA GLY A 44 4.44 11.66 3.81
C GLY A 44 4.32 12.88 2.89
N LEU A 45 3.72 13.96 3.38
CA LEU A 45 3.63 15.24 2.68
C LEU A 45 4.98 15.96 2.71
N ASP A 46 5.64 16.03 3.86
CA ASP A 46 6.95 16.68 3.97
C ASP A 46 7.96 16.06 2.98
N ARG A 47 7.99 14.72 2.88
CA ARG A 47 8.83 14.03 1.87
C ARG A 47 8.45 14.34 0.42
N ARG A 48 7.18 14.63 0.14
CA ARG A 48 6.72 15.01 -1.21
C ARG A 48 7.10 16.45 -1.54
N GLU A 49 7.17 17.31 -0.55
CA GLU A 49 7.59 18.70 -0.71
C GLU A 49 9.12 18.79 -0.91
N GLU A 50 9.88 17.86 -0.32
CA GLU A 50 11.32 17.71 -0.52
C GLU A 50 11.72 16.97 -1.83
N GLU A 51 10.76 16.34 -2.53
CA GLU A 51 11.01 15.62 -3.79
C GLU A 51 11.16 16.63 -4.97
N THR A 52 12.33 16.65 -5.62
CA THR A 52 12.57 17.41 -6.86
C THR A 52 11.78 16.84 -8.06
N GLU A 53 11.76 17.52 -9.22
CA GLU A 53 10.92 17.09 -10.37
C GLU A 53 11.29 15.71 -10.96
N GLU A 54 12.57 15.31 -10.90
CA GLU A 54 13.03 13.99 -11.38
C GLU A 54 12.50 12.78 -10.57
N PRO A 55 12.59 12.74 -9.22
CA PRO A 55 12.00 11.66 -8.43
C PRO A 55 10.47 11.63 -8.52
N SER A 56 9.81 12.77 -8.75
CA SER A 56 8.35 12.82 -8.93
C SER A 56 7.89 12.05 -10.17
N ASN A 57 8.54 12.25 -11.32
CA ASN A 57 8.21 11.54 -12.57
C ASN A 57 8.47 10.03 -12.47
N SER A 58 9.56 9.61 -11.80
CA SER A 58 9.81 8.20 -11.54
C SER A 58 8.72 7.59 -10.65
N ARG A 59 8.30 8.30 -9.60
CA ARG A 59 7.28 7.81 -8.66
C ARG A 59 5.90 7.72 -9.30
N LEU A 60 5.55 8.69 -10.14
CA LEU A 60 4.29 8.69 -10.90
C LEU A 60 4.25 7.54 -11.90
N SER A 61 5.35 7.29 -12.62
CA SER A 61 5.46 6.15 -13.54
C SER A 61 5.28 4.82 -12.80
N ASP A 62 5.90 4.68 -11.64
CA ASP A 62 5.77 3.56 -10.72
C ASP A 62 4.32 3.35 -10.24
N MET A 63 3.62 4.43 -9.89
CA MET A 63 2.21 4.40 -9.49
C MET A 63 1.29 3.99 -10.64
N ALA A 64 1.56 4.50 -11.85
CA ALA A 64 0.83 4.14 -13.05
C ALA A 64 1.02 2.66 -13.40
N LEU A 65 2.25 2.14 -13.31
CA LEU A 65 2.56 0.73 -13.53
C LEU A 65 1.83 -0.18 -12.53
N ARG A 66 1.93 0.13 -11.23
CA ARG A 66 1.18 -0.62 -10.19
C ARG A 66 -0.34 -0.51 -10.37
N GLY A 67 -0.84 0.59 -10.91
CA GLY A 67 -2.25 0.75 -11.25
C GLY A 67 -2.69 -0.10 -12.46
N GLN A 68 -1.80 -0.35 -13.41
CA GLN A 68 -2.05 -1.27 -14.52
C GLN A 68 -2.01 -2.73 -14.05
N GLU A 69 -1.02 -3.10 -13.24
CA GLU A 69 -0.89 -4.45 -12.66
C GLU A 69 -2.13 -4.84 -11.85
N ARG A 70 -2.61 -3.94 -10.98
CA ARG A 70 -3.84 -4.16 -10.20
C ARG A 70 -5.09 -4.33 -11.08
N ARG A 71 -5.16 -3.63 -12.22
CA ARG A 71 -6.28 -3.76 -13.18
C ARG A 71 -6.20 -5.03 -14.01
N ALA A 72 -5.01 -5.57 -14.20
CA ALA A 72 -4.80 -6.85 -14.89
C ALA A 72 -5.08 -8.05 -13.96
N GLU A 73 -4.86 -7.90 -12.66
CA GLU A 73 -5.18 -8.90 -11.62
C GLU A 73 -6.62 -8.78 -11.07
N GLU A 74 -7.37 -7.76 -11.52
CA GLU A 74 -8.73 -7.50 -11.06
C GLU A 74 -9.70 -8.59 -11.53
N THR A 75 -10.41 -9.20 -10.58
CA THR A 75 -11.44 -10.21 -10.87
C THR A 75 -12.73 -9.56 -11.38
N ASP A 76 -13.59 -10.32 -12.08
CA ASP A 76 -14.87 -9.81 -12.61
C ASP A 76 -15.78 -9.23 -11.51
N GLU A 77 -15.70 -9.75 -10.29
CA GLU A 77 -16.45 -9.23 -9.13
C GLU A 77 -15.90 -7.88 -8.64
N GLN A 78 -14.57 -7.72 -8.61
CA GLN A 78 -13.94 -6.43 -8.29
C GLN A 78 -14.25 -5.37 -9.36
N ARG A 79 -14.25 -5.77 -10.65
CA ARG A 79 -14.69 -4.92 -11.76
C ARG A 79 -16.16 -4.54 -11.66
N ARG A 80 -17.04 -5.47 -11.29
CA ARG A 80 -18.47 -5.22 -11.13
C ARG A 80 -18.79 -4.25 -9.98
N ASN A 81 -17.99 -4.27 -8.92
CA ASN A 81 -18.12 -3.34 -7.80
C ASN A 81 -17.28 -2.07 -8.00
N SER A 82 -16.73 -1.86 -9.21
CA SER A 82 -16.04 -0.62 -9.51
C SER A 82 -17.07 0.51 -9.60
N PRO A 83 -16.80 1.68 -8.99
CA PRO A 83 -17.77 2.79 -8.93
C PRO A 83 -18.14 3.36 -10.31
N THR A 84 -17.44 2.94 -11.37
CA THR A 84 -17.69 3.29 -12.76
C THR A 84 -18.78 2.44 -13.42
N VAL A 85 -18.95 1.17 -13.04
CA VAL A 85 -19.99 0.31 -13.63
C VAL A 85 -21.32 0.43 -12.88
N GLU A 86 -21.30 0.69 -11.57
CA GLU A 86 -22.52 0.89 -10.76
C GLU A 86 -23.32 2.12 -11.23
N LYS A 87 -22.62 3.19 -11.65
CA LYS A 87 -23.27 4.41 -12.17
C LYS A 87 -23.99 4.19 -13.49
N TRP A 88 -23.53 3.28 -14.34
CA TRP A 88 -24.21 2.93 -15.59
C TRP A 88 -25.42 2.01 -15.36
N THR A 89 -25.39 1.18 -14.31
CA THR A 89 -26.49 0.26 -14.01
C THR A 89 -27.65 0.89 -13.25
N ILE A 90 -27.43 2.01 -12.53
CA ILE A 90 -28.46 2.69 -11.73
C ILE A 90 -29.25 3.74 -12.56
N SER A 91 -28.84 4.04 -13.79
CA SER A 91 -29.51 5.01 -14.69
C SER A 91 -30.42 4.38 -15.75
N VAL A 92 -30.93 3.16 -15.53
CA VAL A 92 -32.00 2.51 -16.32
C VAL A 92 -33.24 2.34 -15.44
#